data_AF-A0AAJ6UVU8-F1
#
_entry.id   AF-A0AAJ6UVU8-F1
#
_cell.length_a   1.000
_cell.length_b   1.000
_cell.length_c   1.000
_cell.angle_alpha   90.00
_cell.angle_beta   90.00
_cell.angle_gamma   90.00
#
_symmetry.space_group_name_H-M   'P 1'
#
loop_
_entity.id
_entity.type
_entity.pdbx_description
1 polymer ?
#
loop_
_entity_poly.entity_id
_entity_poly.type
_entity_poly.pdbx_seq_one_letter_code
_entity_poly.pdbx_strand_id
1 'polypeptide(L)'
;MHIVRPVVETGYENLLLVRLLLEMRIPSIRKSSVSEGLTVDGILENWSKIKPVIMEEWAENRDALIELFGKVRDEWMDNDLATWIGANRFYPGVPDALKFASSSIYIVTTKQSRFADALLQELAGLKIPPERIYGLGTGPKVEVLKQLQRKPEHQGLKLHFVEDRLATLKNVIKDPELDGWNLYLGDWGYNTHKERGEAASIPRITLLQLTDFSKKLK
;
A
#
# COMPACT_ATOMS: atom_id res chain seq x y z
N MET A 1 -12.72 -10.05 -2.99
CA MET A 1 -11.47 -9.44 -2.48
C MET A 1 -10.73 -8.59 -3.49
N HIS A 2 -10.28 -9.12 -4.64
CA HIS A 2 -9.46 -8.33 -5.58
C HIS A 2 -10.12 -7.01 -6.02
N ILE A 3 -11.41 -7.03 -6.36
CA ILE A 3 -12.15 -5.84 -6.85
C ILE A 3 -12.20 -4.72 -5.79
N VAL A 4 -12.38 -5.07 -4.52
CA VAL A 4 -12.51 -4.11 -3.41
C VAL A 4 -11.15 -3.77 -2.77
N ARG A 5 -10.05 -4.40 -3.18
CA ARG A 5 -8.71 -4.14 -2.63
C ARG A 5 -8.26 -2.67 -2.68
N PRO A 6 -8.67 -1.83 -3.67
CA PRO A 6 -8.29 -0.43 -3.72
C PRO A 6 -8.62 0.39 -2.46
N VAL A 7 -9.64 0.00 -1.69
CA VAL A 7 -10.05 0.76 -0.51
C VAL A 7 -9.13 0.55 0.70
N VAL A 8 -8.35 -0.54 0.70
CA VAL A 8 -7.56 -0.98 1.84
C VAL A 8 -6.25 -0.19 1.94
N GLU A 9 -6.13 0.56 3.04
CA GLU A 9 -4.95 1.40 3.34
C GLU A 9 -3.89 0.68 4.18
N THR A 10 -4.35 -0.08 5.17
CA THR A 10 -3.52 -0.79 6.13
C THR A 10 -3.90 -2.26 6.19
N GLY A 11 -2.95 -3.12 6.56
CA GLY A 11 -3.10 -4.58 6.43
C GLY A 11 -4.35 -5.17 7.11
N TYR A 12 -4.66 -4.69 8.32
CA TYR A 12 -5.79 -5.20 9.12
C TYR A 12 -7.16 -4.95 8.48
N GLU A 13 -7.29 -3.92 7.63
CA GLU A 13 -8.56 -3.62 6.94
C GLU A 13 -9.00 -4.75 6.01
N ASN A 14 -8.07 -5.61 5.56
CA ASN A 14 -8.45 -6.82 4.82
C ASN A 14 -9.34 -7.75 5.65
N LEU A 15 -9.13 -7.86 6.96
CA LEU A 15 -9.96 -8.70 7.84
C LEU A 15 -11.40 -8.17 7.88
N LEU A 16 -11.53 -6.84 8.06
CA LEU A 16 -12.82 -6.18 8.07
C LEU A 16 -13.56 -6.36 6.75
N LEU A 17 -12.83 -6.17 5.65
CA LEU A 17 -13.38 -6.26 4.30
C LEU A 17 -13.83 -7.68 3.95
N VAL A 18 -13.04 -8.71 4.32
CA VAL A 18 -13.45 -10.11 4.15
C VAL A 18 -14.72 -10.41 4.93
N ARG A 19 -14.78 -10.01 6.21
CA ARG A 19 -15.97 -10.23 7.05
C ARG A 19 -17.20 -9.52 6.48
N LEU A 20 -17.08 -8.27 6.06
CA LEU A 20 -18.19 -7.51 5.46
C LEU A 20 -18.71 -8.20 4.20
N LEU A 21 -17.80 -8.67 3.32
CA LEU A 21 -18.19 -9.41 2.12
C LEU A 21 -18.91 -10.72 2.44
N LEU A 22 -18.55 -11.40 3.54
CA LEU A 22 -19.26 -12.59 4.00
C LEU A 22 -20.66 -12.24 4.52
N GLU A 23 -20.79 -11.19 5.34
CA GLU A 23 -22.09 -10.71 5.84
C GLU A 23 -23.03 -10.30 4.70
N MET A 24 -22.53 -9.64 3.66
CA MET A 24 -23.32 -9.30 2.46
C MET A 24 -23.94 -10.56 1.81
N ARG A 25 -23.17 -11.66 1.74
CA ARG A 25 -23.58 -12.89 1.04
C ARG A 25 -24.37 -13.87 1.91
N ILE A 26 -24.15 -13.85 3.22
CA ILE A 26 -24.68 -14.85 4.16
C ILE A 26 -25.53 -14.12 5.20
N PRO A 27 -26.86 -14.03 5.00
CA PRO A 27 -27.74 -13.30 5.91
C PRO A 27 -27.66 -13.75 7.37
N SER A 28 -27.42 -15.04 7.62
CA SER A 28 -27.40 -15.62 8.97
C SER A 28 -26.23 -15.17 9.85
N ILE A 29 -25.17 -14.61 9.28
CA ILE A 29 -24.01 -14.11 10.04
C ILE A 29 -23.96 -12.58 10.08
N ARG A 30 -24.93 -11.88 9.46
CA ARG A 30 -24.98 -10.42 9.45
C ARG A 30 -25.07 -9.89 10.87
N LYS A 31 -24.18 -8.96 11.17
CA LYS A 31 -24.18 -8.17 12.40
C LYS A 31 -24.15 -6.69 12.10
N SER A 32 -23.55 -6.31 10.97
CA SER A 32 -23.43 -4.93 10.58
C SER A 32 -24.70 -4.39 9.94
N SER A 33 -25.10 -3.17 10.32
CA SER A 33 -26.26 -2.47 9.75
C SER A 33 -26.06 -2.10 8.28
N VAL A 34 -24.80 -2.00 7.85
CA VAL A 34 -24.42 -1.59 6.50
C VAL A 34 -24.34 -2.74 5.51
N SER A 35 -24.48 -4.00 5.93
CA SER A 35 -24.28 -5.16 5.04
C SER A 35 -25.46 -5.43 4.09
N GLU A 36 -26.68 -5.06 4.48
CA GLU A 36 -27.88 -5.30 3.69
C GLU A 36 -27.96 -4.32 2.51
N GLY A 37 -28.15 -4.85 1.29
CA GLY A 37 -28.23 -4.04 0.07
C GLY A 37 -26.92 -3.39 -0.38
N LEU A 38 -25.83 -3.53 0.39
CA LEU A 38 -24.53 -2.99 0.03
C LEU A 38 -23.98 -3.66 -1.22
N THR A 39 -23.48 -2.84 -2.15
CA THR A 39 -22.85 -3.28 -3.38
C THR A 39 -21.33 -3.13 -3.31
N VAL A 40 -20.63 -3.78 -4.24
CA VAL A 40 -19.18 -3.62 -4.40
C VAL A 40 -18.80 -2.16 -4.67
N ASP A 41 -19.53 -1.48 -5.54
CA ASP A 41 -19.31 -0.06 -5.84
C ASP A 41 -19.59 0.80 -4.60
N GLY A 42 -20.63 0.46 -3.82
CA GLY A 42 -20.91 1.11 -2.54
C GLY A 42 -19.73 1.04 -1.56
N ILE A 43 -19.03 -0.10 -1.50
CA ILE A 43 -17.79 -0.25 -0.73
C ILE A 43 -16.68 0.65 -1.30
N LEU A 44 -16.43 0.57 -2.61
CA LEU A 44 -15.38 1.33 -3.28
C LEU A 44 -15.51 2.84 -3.04
N GLU A 45 -16.74 3.34 -3.04
CA GLU A 45 -17.02 4.77 -2.90
C GLU A 45 -17.13 5.25 -1.45
N ASN A 46 -17.52 4.38 -0.52
CA ASN A 46 -17.87 4.78 0.86
C ASN A 46 -17.08 4.05 1.96
N TRP A 47 -15.98 3.38 1.64
CA TRP A 47 -15.19 2.64 2.64
C TRP A 47 -14.81 3.47 3.87
N SER A 48 -14.44 4.74 3.69
CA SER A 48 -14.08 5.64 4.81
C SER A 48 -15.24 5.90 5.77
N LYS A 49 -16.49 5.78 5.30
CA LYS A 49 -17.72 5.91 6.11
C LYS A 49 -18.18 4.56 6.65
N ILE A 50 -18.01 3.48 5.89
CA ILE A 50 -18.38 2.11 6.27
C ILE A 50 -17.48 1.59 7.39
N LYS A 51 -16.16 1.77 7.25
CA LYS A 51 -15.15 1.27 8.19
C LYS A 51 -15.42 1.65 9.66
N PRO A 52 -15.66 2.92 10.03
CA PRO A 52 -15.93 3.27 11.43
C PRO A 52 -17.20 2.59 11.96
N VAL A 53 -18.25 2.46 11.14
CA VAL A 53 -19.51 1.80 11.55
C VAL A 53 -19.28 0.33 11.88
N ILE A 54 -18.65 -0.43 10.97
CA ILE A 54 -18.42 -1.86 11.21
C ILE A 54 -17.43 -2.11 12.35
N MET A 55 -16.45 -1.22 12.55
CA MET A 55 -15.52 -1.31 13.69
C MET A 55 -16.28 -1.18 15.02
N GLU A 56 -17.21 -0.22 15.11
CA GLU A 56 -18.03 0.00 16.29
C GLU A 56 -19.01 -1.16 16.52
N GLU A 57 -19.79 -1.53 15.50
CA GLU A 57 -20.83 -2.57 15.61
C GLU A 57 -20.25 -3.96 15.89
N TRP A 58 -19.02 -4.22 15.44
CA TRP A 58 -18.33 -5.47 15.73
C TRP A 58 -17.49 -5.42 17.01
N ALA A 59 -17.48 -4.28 17.72
CA ALA A 59 -16.67 -4.02 18.91
C ALA A 59 -15.17 -4.30 18.69
N GLU A 60 -14.67 -3.95 17.50
CA GLU A 60 -13.28 -4.18 17.11
C GLU A 60 -12.40 -3.01 17.55
N ASN A 61 -11.16 -3.31 17.94
CA ASN A 61 -10.17 -2.29 18.28
C ASN A 61 -9.07 -2.25 17.19
N ARG A 62 -8.80 -1.05 16.66
CA ARG A 62 -7.82 -0.86 15.57
C ARG A 62 -6.43 -1.38 15.93
N ASP A 63 -5.92 -1.01 17.11
CA ASP A 63 -4.55 -1.32 17.49
C ASP A 63 -4.40 -2.81 17.80
N ALA A 64 -5.40 -3.41 18.45
CA ALA A 64 -5.47 -4.86 18.65
C ALA A 64 -5.50 -5.63 17.31
N LEU A 65 -6.25 -5.16 16.32
CA LEU A 65 -6.28 -5.78 14.99
C LEU A 65 -4.95 -5.63 14.25
N ILE A 66 -4.26 -4.50 14.38
CA ILE A 66 -2.92 -4.30 13.80
C ILE A 66 -1.92 -5.26 14.45
N GLU A 67 -1.94 -5.37 15.78
CA GLU A 67 -1.07 -6.27 16.53
C GLU A 67 -1.33 -7.73 16.17
N LEU A 68 -2.58 -8.17 16.20
CA LEU A 68 -2.98 -9.53 15.84
C LEU A 68 -2.60 -9.88 14.40
N PHE A 69 -2.86 -8.97 13.45
CA PHE A 69 -2.51 -9.18 12.04
C PHE A 69 -0.99 -9.30 11.83
N GLY A 70 -0.20 -8.55 12.61
CA GLY A 70 1.26 -8.68 12.63
C GLY A 70 1.70 -10.01 13.22
N LYS A 71 1.22 -10.34 14.42
CA LYS A 71 1.58 -11.53 15.19
C LYS A 71 1.31 -12.82 14.42
N VAL A 72 0.13 -12.97 13.82
CA VAL A 72 -0.21 -14.17 13.03
C VAL A 72 0.74 -14.35 11.84
N ARG A 73 1.20 -13.25 11.24
CA ARG A 73 2.15 -13.29 10.13
C ARG A 73 3.57 -13.60 10.59
N ASP A 74 3.96 -13.13 11.78
CA ASP A 74 5.23 -13.50 12.42
C ASP A 74 5.25 -14.99 12.73
N GLU A 75 4.22 -15.49 13.42
CA GLU A 75 4.09 -16.91 13.73
C GLU A 75 4.09 -17.78 12.46
N TRP A 76 3.46 -17.33 11.38
CA TRP A 76 3.52 -18.05 10.10
C TRP A 76 4.94 -18.05 9.52
N MET A 77 5.65 -16.92 9.53
CA MET A 77 7.04 -16.86 9.06
C MET A 77 7.98 -17.75 9.89
N ASP A 78 7.80 -17.77 11.21
CA ASP A 78 8.64 -18.54 12.13
C ASP A 78 8.42 -20.06 11.97
N ASN A 79 7.18 -20.48 11.72
CA ASN A 79 6.83 -21.90 11.57
C ASN A 79 7.04 -22.43 10.15
N ASP A 80 6.76 -21.63 9.12
CA ASP A 80 6.84 -22.03 7.73
C ASP A 80 7.04 -20.83 6.79
N LEU A 81 8.28 -20.34 6.75
CA LEU A 81 8.67 -19.24 5.88
C LEU A 81 8.39 -19.55 4.40
N ALA A 82 8.55 -20.79 3.97
CA ALA A 82 8.40 -21.17 2.56
C ALA A 82 6.95 -20.96 2.09
N THR A 83 5.96 -21.38 2.88
CA THR A 83 4.56 -21.14 2.50
C THR A 83 4.14 -19.68 2.65
N TRP A 84 4.68 -18.96 3.64
CA TRP A 84 4.46 -17.52 3.75
C TRP A 84 5.00 -16.77 2.53
N ILE A 85 6.23 -17.08 2.09
CA ILE A 85 6.83 -16.52 0.88
C ILE A 85 6.03 -16.90 -0.37
N GLY A 86 5.61 -18.17 -0.47
CA GLY A 86 4.80 -18.68 -1.59
C GLY A 86 3.42 -18.02 -1.72
N ALA A 87 2.89 -17.41 -0.64
CA ALA A 87 1.64 -16.65 -0.67
C ALA A 87 1.80 -15.23 -1.27
N ASN A 88 3.03 -14.81 -1.57
CA ASN A 88 3.34 -13.48 -2.08
C ASN A 88 3.96 -13.55 -3.47
N ARG A 89 3.83 -12.46 -4.23
CA ARG A 89 4.45 -12.32 -5.56
C ARG A 89 4.77 -10.87 -5.87
N PHE A 90 5.90 -10.64 -6.54
CA PHE A 90 6.16 -9.37 -7.20
C PHE A 90 5.45 -9.31 -8.56
N TYR A 91 5.19 -8.10 -9.02
CA TYR A 91 4.82 -7.89 -10.42
C TYR A 91 6.00 -8.23 -11.33
N PRO A 92 5.75 -8.83 -12.52
CA PRO A 92 6.81 -9.18 -13.46
C PRO A 92 7.73 -7.98 -13.76
N GLY A 93 9.04 -8.20 -13.75
CA GLY A 93 10.05 -7.18 -14.05
C GLY A 93 10.45 -6.28 -12.89
N VAL A 94 9.62 -6.16 -11.83
CA VAL A 94 9.93 -5.31 -10.65
C VAL A 94 11.19 -5.75 -9.91
N PRO A 95 11.42 -7.05 -9.61
CA PRO A 95 12.64 -7.49 -8.93
C PRO A 95 13.92 -7.05 -9.64
N ASP A 96 14.00 -7.31 -10.96
CA ASP A 96 15.15 -6.91 -11.77
C ASP A 96 15.29 -5.39 -11.82
N ALA A 97 14.18 -4.66 -11.97
CA ALA A 97 14.20 -3.20 -12.03
C ALA A 97 14.78 -2.59 -10.75
N LEU A 98 14.45 -3.14 -9.59
CA LEU A 98 15.02 -2.71 -8.32
C LEU A 98 16.49 -3.13 -8.19
N LYS A 99 16.82 -4.36 -8.60
CA LYS A 99 18.19 -4.91 -8.48
C LYS A 99 19.22 -4.17 -9.34
N PHE A 100 18.83 -3.76 -10.53
CA PHE A 100 19.70 -3.07 -11.48
C PHE A 100 19.55 -1.55 -11.46
N ALA A 101 18.84 -1.00 -10.47
CA ALA A 101 18.64 0.43 -10.40
C ALA A 101 19.94 1.20 -10.20
N SER A 102 20.17 2.20 -11.05
CA SER A 102 21.26 3.16 -10.89
C SER A 102 20.98 4.20 -9.80
N SER A 103 19.71 4.37 -9.43
CA SER A 103 19.26 5.30 -8.39
C SER A 103 19.25 4.65 -7.01
N SER A 104 19.42 5.45 -5.96
CA SER A 104 19.23 4.97 -4.58
C SER A 104 17.75 4.66 -4.32
N ILE A 105 17.46 3.44 -3.86
CA ILE A 105 16.10 2.97 -3.60
C ILE A 105 15.75 3.15 -2.12
N TYR A 106 14.54 3.63 -1.89
CA TYR A 106 13.88 3.70 -0.60
C TYR A 106 12.51 3.04 -0.69
N ILE A 107 12.11 2.33 0.37
CA ILE A 107 10.80 1.70 0.49
C ILE A 107 10.00 2.47 1.54
N VAL A 108 8.87 3.03 1.15
CA VAL A 108 7.96 3.75 2.05
C VAL A 108 6.60 3.05 2.05
N THR A 109 6.28 2.31 3.11
CA THR A 109 5.16 1.39 3.16
C THR A 109 4.40 1.45 4.49
N THR A 110 3.12 1.11 4.48
CA THR A 110 2.30 0.93 5.69
C THR A 110 2.38 -0.51 6.24
N LYS A 111 3.21 -1.37 5.63
CA LYS A 111 3.55 -2.71 6.13
C LYS A 111 4.65 -2.61 7.19
N GLN A 112 4.67 -3.51 8.17
CA GLN A 112 5.80 -3.64 9.08
C GLN A 112 7.08 -3.96 8.28
N SER A 113 8.18 -3.25 8.56
CA SER A 113 9.40 -3.27 7.71
C SER A 113 9.96 -4.68 7.51
N ARG A 114 9.96 -5.52 8.56
CA ARG A 114 10.46 -6.91 8.48
C ARG A 114 9.77 -7.75 7.40
N PHE A 115 8.49 -7.51 7.13
CA PHE A 115 7.78 -8.21 6.05
C PHE A 115 8.19 -7.72 4.67
N ALA A 116 8.41 -6.41 4.53
CA ALA A 116 8.89 -5.86 3.27
C ALA A 116 10.31 -6.36 2.98
N ASP A 117 11.17 -6.37 4.00
CA ASP A 117 12.54 -6.86 3.94
C ASP A 117 12.61 -8.33 3.54
N ALA A 118 11.88 -9.22 4.24
CA ALA A 118 11.82 -10.63 3.90
C ALA A 118 11.36 -10.87 2.46
N LEU A 119 10.34 -10.14 1.98
CA LEU A 119 9.89 -10.27 0.60
C LEU A 119 10.94 -9.81 -0.42
N LEU A 120 11.61 -8.70 -0.17
CA LEU A 120 12.67 -8.18 -1.05
C LEU A 120 13.85 -9.14 -1.10
N GLN A 121 14.25 -9.71 0.03
CA GLN A 121 15.34 -10.67 0.10
C GLN A 121 14.97 -11.99 -0.60
N GLU A 122 13.86 -12.61 -0.22
CA GLU A 122 13.54 -13.97 -0.66
C GLU A 122 12.98 -14.03 -2.10
N LEU A 123 12.18 -13.04 -2.52
CA LEU A 123 11.55 -13.06 -3.85
C LEU A 123 12.25 -12.19 -4.89
N ALA A 124 13.06 -11.21 -4.46
CA ALA A 124 13.80 -10.35 -5.38
C ALA A 124 15.33 -10.49 -5.29
N GLY A 125 15.85 -11.26 -4.32
CA GLY A 125 17.29 -11.39 -4.10
C GLY A 125 17.95 -10.03 -3.82
N LEU A 126 17.20 -9.09 -3.24
CA LEU A 126 17.60 -7.71 -3.05
C LEU A 126 17.70 -7.40 -1.55
N LYS A 127 18.90 -7.02 -1.11
CA LYS A 127 19.12 -6.51 0.25
C LYS A 127 19.13 -4.98 0.23
N ILE A 128 18.07 -4.37 0.74
CA ILE A 128 18.01 -2.92 0.96
C ILE A 128 18.44 -2.64 2.40
N PRO A 129 19.32 -1.66 2.65
CA PRO A 129 19.70 -1.31 4.02
C PRO A 129 18.46 -0.95 4.87
N PRO A 130 18.34 -1.45 6.12
CA PRO A 130 17.14 -1.24 6.95
C PRO A 130 16.76 0.23 7.14
N GLU A 131 17.74 1.13 7.19
CA GLU A 131 17.55 2.58 7.28
C GLU A 131 16.88 3.21 6.05
N ARG A 132 16.73 2.45 4.96
CA ARG A 132 16.01 2.84 3.74
C ARG A 132 14.62 2.20 3.63
N ILE A 133 14.19 1.43 4.63
CA ILE A 133 12.87 0.78 4.68
C ILE A 133 12.00 1.44 5.77
N TYR A 134 11.19 2.40 5.34
CA TYR A 134 10.23 3.12 6.17
C TYR A 134 8.90 2.38 6.19
N GLY A 135 8.68 1.59 7.23
CA GLY A 135 7.48 0.76 7.40
C GLY A 135 6.43 1.36 8.33
N LEU A 136 5.49 0.51 8.76
CA LEU A 136 4.48 0.86 9.76
C LEU A 136 5.15 1.40 11.03
N GLY A 137 4.70 2.58 11.49
CA GLY A 137 5.23 3.25 12.67
C GLY A 137 6.27 4.33 12.38
N THR A 138 6.78 4.46 11.15
CA THR A 138 7.74 5.53 10.80
C THR A 138 7.09 6.89 10.50
N GLY A 139 5.79 7.03 10.74
CA GLY A 139 5.01 8.24 10.48
C GLY A 139 4.34 8.28 9.10
N PRO A 140 3.58 9.36 8.80
CA PRO A 140 2.92 9.54 7.51
C PRO A 140 3.92 9.61 6.35
N LYS A 141 3.53 9.10 5.18
CA LYS A 141 4.41 9.10 4.00
C LYS A 141 4.90 10.50 3.63
N VAL A 142 4.06 11.53 3.73
CA VAL A 142 4.42 12.94 3.49
C VAL A 142 5.62 13.35 4.36
N GLU A 143 5.59 13.02 5.65
CA GLU A 143 6.68 13.36 6.57
C GLU A 143 7.94 12.55 6.29
N VAL A 144 7.82 11.28 5.91
CA VAL A 144 8.96 10.47 5.46
C VAL A 144 9.60 11.09 4.20
N LEU A 145 8.82 11.55 3.23
CA LEU A 145 9.35 12.20 2.02
C LEU A 145 10.06 13.52 2.36
N LYS A 146 9.54 14.31 3.30
CA LYS A 146 10.23 15.51 3.81
C LYS A 146 11.53 15.18 4.53
N GLN A 147 11.56 14.11 5.32
CA GLN A 147 12.80 13.65 5.95
C GLN A 147 13.83 13.23 4.89
N LEU A 148 13.38 12.50 3.87
CA LEU A 148 14.23 12.06 2.77
C LEU A 148 14.78 13.25 1.97
N GLN A 149 13.97 14.25 1.60
CA GLN A 149 14.48 15.38 0.81
C GLN A 149 15.48 16.25 1.56
N ARG A 150 15.40 16.31 2.91
CA ARG A 150 16.29 17.12 3.75
C ARG A 150 17.64 16.47 4.02
N LYS A 151 17.82 15.21 3.65
CA LYS A 151 19.10 14.51 3.78
C LYS A 151 20.19 15.22 2.96
N PRO A 152 21.38 15.48 3.52
CA PRO A 152 22.48 16.11 2.79
C PRO A 152 22.85 15.37 1.51
N GLU A 153 22.86 14.03 1.55
CA GLU A 153 23.19 13.17 0.41
C GLU A 153 22.17 13.23 -0.73
N HIS A 154 20.98 13.82 -0.51
CA HIS A 154 19.93 13.96 -1.52
C HIS A 154 19.83 15.38 -2.10
N GLN A 155 20.63 16.33 -1.59
CA GLN A 155 20.61 17.70 -2.10
C GLN A 155 21.03 17.75 -3.57
N GLY A 156 20.23 18.45 -4.38
CA GLY A 156 20.45 18.56 -5.84
C GLY A 156 20.05 17.33 -6.66
N LEU A 157 19.61 16.24 -6.02
CA LEU A 157 19.09 15.07 -6.74
C LEU A 157 17.64 15.29 -7.18
N LYS A 158 17.25 14.62 -8.27
CA LYS A 158 15.84 14.49 -8.64
C LYS A 158 15.21 13.38 -7.81
N LEU A 159 14.14 13.72 -7.11
CA LEU A 159 13.41 12.78 -6.26
C LEU A 159 12.17 12.28 -6.99
N HIS A 160 11.94 10.98 -6.95
CA HIS A 160 10.86 10.28 -7.64
C HIS A 160 10.07 9.46 -6.63
N PHE A 161 8.75 9.62 -6.60
CA PHE A 161 7.85 8.87 -5.72
C PHE A 161 6.85 8.09 -6.56
N VAL A 162 6.95 6.75 -6.50
CA VAL A 162 6.07 5.81 -7.21
C VAL A 162 5.13 5.17 -6.20
N GLU A 163 3.83 5.26 -6.45
CA GLU A 163 2.77 4.84 -5.54
C GLU A 163 1.59 4.29 -6.34
N ASP A 164 0.82 3.34 -5.81
CA ASP A 164 -0.37 2.81 -6.49
C ASP A 164 -1.69 3.38 -5.96
N ARG A 165 -1.65 4.13 -4.86
CA ARG A 165 -2.81 4.80 -4.25
C ARG A 165 -2.86 6.30 -4.55
N LEU A 166 -3.86 6.72 -5.34
CA LEU A 166 -4.05 8.12 -5.73
C LEU A 166 -4.22 9.07 -4.53
N ALA A 167 -4.94 8.66 -3.48
CA ALA A 167 -5.13 9.47 -2.28
C ALA A 167 -3.80 9.87 -1.61
N THR A 168 -2.81 8.97 -1.63
CA THR A 168 -1.47 9.26 -1.10
C THR A 168 -0.77 10.32 -1.95
N LEU A 169 -0.80 10.22 -3.28
CA LEU A 169 -0.21 11.22 -4.17
C LEU A 169 -0.88 12.60 -3.99
N LYS A 170 -2.21 12.63 -3.84
CA LYS A 170 -2.94 13.88 -3.54
C LYS A 170 -2.50 14.50 -2.22
N ASN A 171 -2.23 13.70 -1.19
CA ASN A 171 -1.73 14.21 0.09
C ASN A 171 -0.31 14.78 -0.05
N VAL A 172 0.53 14.20 -0.90
CA VAL A 172 1.85 14.75 -1.24
C VAL A 172 1.72 16.09 -1.97
N ILE A 173 0.80 16.21 -2.94
CA ILE A 173 0.55 17.45 -3.69
C ILE A 173 0.03 18.59 -2.80
N LYS A 174 -0.73 18.27 -1.76
CA LYS A 174 -1.24 19.29 -0.81
C LYS A 174 -0.13 19.95 0.01
N ASP A 175 1.07 19.40 0.02
CA ASP A 175 2.20 19.90 0.78
C ASP A 175 3.22 20.60 -0.13
N PRO A 176 3.29 21.95 -0.12
CA PRO A 176 4.17 22.69 -1.03
C PRO A 176 5.67 22.37 -0.83
N GLU A 177 6.07 21.87 0.34
CA GLU A 177 7.46 21.49 0.58
C GLU A 177 7.88 20.30 -0.30
N LEU A 178 6.91 19.53 -0.81
CA LEU A 178 7.14 18.37 -1.68
C LEU A 178 6.95 18.70 -3.17
N ASP A 179 6.89 19.98 -3.54
CA ASP A 179 6.77 20.41 -4.93
C ASP A 179 7.96 19.97 -5.80
N GLY A 180 9.12 19.68 -5.22
CA GLY A 180 10.27 19.15 -5.96
C GLY A 180 10.15 17.68 -6.40
N TRP A 181 9.18 16.92 -5.88
CA TRP A 181 9.05 15.48 -6.17
C TRP A 181 8.33 15.21 -7.49
N ASN A 182 8.89 14.31 -8.29
CA ASN A 182 8.22 13.73 -9.44
C ASN A 182 7.30 12.61 -8.98
N LEU A 183 6.00 12.72 -9.23
CA LEU A 183 4.99 11.81 -8.70
C LEU A 183 4.46 10.88 -9.79
N TYR A 184 4.42 9.58 -9.48
CA TYR A 184 3.95 8.56 -10.40
C TYR A 184 2.87 7.71 -9.76
N LEU A 185 1.74 7.57 -10.46
CA LEU A 185 0.76 6.53 -10.13
C LEU A 185 1.07 5.29 -10.96
N GLY A 186 1.46 4.20 -10.30
CA GLY A 186 1.62 2.89 -10.93
C GLY A 186 0.25 2.33 -11.32
N ASP A 187 -0.02 2.22 -12.61
CA ASP A 187 -1.35 1.87 -13.12
C ASP A 187 -1.69 0.37 -13.00
N TRP A 188 -0.69 -0.44 -12.64
CA TRP A 188 -0.76 -1.89 -12.46
C TRP A 188 -1.08 -2.33 -11.02
N GLY A 189 -1.11 -1.38 -10.08
CA GLY A 189 -1.43 -1.64 -8.68
C GLY A 189 -2.93 -1.68 -8.38
N TYR A 190 -3.29 -1.56 -7.11
CA TYR A 190 -4.69 -1.69 -6.67
C TYR A 190 -5.47 -0.37 -6.80
N ASN A 191 -5.46 0.28 -7.97
CA ASN A 191 -6.30 1.43 -8.27
C ASN A 191 -7.42 1.10 -9.27
N THR A 192 -8.50 1.85 -9.18
CA THR A 192 -9.68 1.75 -10.06
C THR A 192 -9.48 2.49 -11.38
N HIS A 193 -10.31 2.19 -12.38
CA HIS A 193 -10.34 2.97 -13.63
C HIS A 193 -10.67 4.44 -13.39
N LYS A 194 -11.56 4.73 -12.43
CA LYS A 194 -11.93 6.09 -12.01
C LYS A 194 -10.73 6.83 -11.45
N GLU A 195 -9.96 6.20 -10.57
CA GLU A 195 -8.73 6.79 -10.01
C GLU A 195 -7.66 7.01 -11.08
N ARG A 196 -7.47 6.11 -12.04
CA ARG A 196 -6.54 6.35 -13.16
C ARG A 196 -6.98 7.52 -14.03
N GLY A 197 -8.28 7.61 -14.33
CA GLY A 197 -8.84 8.74 -15.09
C GLY A 197 -8.66 10.08 -14.36
N GLU A 198 -8.88 10.09 -13.05
CA GLU A 198 -8.63 11.27 -12.22
C GLU A 198 -7.14 11.62 -12.12
N ALA A 199 -6.26 10.63 -11.96
CA ALA A 199 -4.82 10.86 -11.93
C ALA A 199 -4.32 11.48 -13.24
N ALA A 200 -4.84 11.04 -14.38
CA ALA A 200 -4.51 11.58 -15.70
C ALA A 200 -4.92 13.05 -15.88
N SER A 201 -5.92 13.54 -15.13
CA SER A 201 -6.33 14.95 -15.17
C SER A 201 -5.54 15.84 -14.20
N ILE A 202 -4.67 15.27 -13.36
CA ILE A 202 -3.83 16.00 -12.41
C ILE A 202 -2.43 16.20 -13.03
N PRO A 203 -2.03 17.44 -13.43
CA PRO A 203 -0.77 17.68 -14.14
C PRO A 203 0.49 17.24 -13.38
N ARG A 204 0.41 17.18 -12.05
CA ARG A 204 1.49 16.77 -11.15
C ARG A 204 1.74 15.26 -11.11
N ILE A 205 0.82 14.44 -11.61
CA ILE A 205 0.90 12.97 -11.53
C ILE A 205 1.14 12.43 -12.93
N THR A 206 2.18 11.61 -13.07
CA THR A 206 2.40 10.83 -14.28
C THR A 206 1.86 9.42 -14.09
N LEU A 207 0.96 8.96 -14.96
CA LEU A 207 0.63 7.54 -15.01
C LEU A 207 1.85 6.75 -15.49
N LEU A 208 2.24 5.76 -14.71
CA LEU A 208 3.38 4.91 -15.02
C LEU A 208 2.85 3.51 -15.34
N GLN A 209 3.29 2.95 -16.46
CA GLN A 209 3.04 1.55 -16.84
C GLN A 209 4.07 0.63 -16.21
N LEU A 210 3.71 -0.64 -15.94
CA LEU A 210 4.62 -1.61 -15.34
C LEU A 210 5.87 -1.84 -16.20
N THR A 211 5.67 -1.88 -17.52
CA THR A 211 6.75 -2.02 -18.50
C THR A 211 7.68 -0.81 -18.50
N ASP A 212 7.14 0.39 -18.36
CA ASP A 212 7.92 1.63 -18.31
C ASP A 212 8.69 1.74 -16.99
N PHE A 213 8.07 1.40 -15.86
CA PHE A 213 8.76 1.30 -14.57
C PHE A 213 9.95 0.35 -14.66
N SER A 214 9.73 -0.84 -15.22
CA SER A 214 10.76 -1.87 -15.32
C SER A 214 11.91 -1.50 -16.27
N LYS A 215 11.68 -0.59 -17.22
CA LYS A 215 12.68 -0.09 -18.16
C LYS A 215 13.39 1.18 -17.69
N LYS A 216 12.66 2.09 -17.03
CA LYS A 216 13.18 3.40 -16.60
C LYS A 216 14.00 3.31 -15.32
N LEU A 217 13.74 2.30 -14.49
CA LEU A 217 14.47 2.12 -13.23
C LEU A 217 15.78 1.35 -13.42
N LYS A 218 15.87 0.47 -14.43
CA LYS A 218 17.13 -0.17 -14.89
C LYS A 218 18.03 0.87 -15.56
#